data_AF-A0A0U5AVM0-F1
#
_entry.id   AF-A0A0U5AVM0-F1
#
_cell.length_a   1.000
_cell.length_b   1.000
_cell.length_c   1.000
_cell.angle_alpha   90.00
_cell.angle_beta   90.00
_cell.angle_gamma   90.00
#
_symmetry.space_group_name_H-M   'P 1'
#
loop_
_entity.id
_entity.type
_entity.pdbx_description
1 polymer ?
#
loop_
_entity_poly.entity_id
_entity_poly.type
_entity_poly.pdbx_seq_one_letter_code
_entity_poly.pdbx_strand_id
1 'polypeptide(L)'
;MLPNFYLYLASCVLLLALSCQVSMGTPMRTPRSLDSEKCSQCADLSRELVKNVRKLLDNENLFGGLNCSEQRVEVNSKTQTVLACEPNTNTRCSGQRNTTFSESECLRNIRIDLEHYAASLQAYKQADLSSTAQDTQNLLNICPSTQWVSSSQVADPKLTSGDPVDQRVHLCKVLKGFHLRVITISRAMGYISAGDHRK
;
A
#
# COMPACT_ATOMS: atom_id res chain seq x y z
N MET A 1 -29.00 -6.98 47.62
CA MET A 1 -29.07 -6.13 46.40
C MET A 1 -27.74 -5.41 46.28
N LEU A 2 -27.03 -5.61 45.16
CA LEU A 2 -25.58 -5.43 45.03
C LEU A 2 -25.16 -3.99 44.60
N PRO A 3 -24.72 -3.10 45.51
CA PRO A 3 -24.10 -1.83 45.13
C PRO A 3 -22.70 -2.01 44.51
N ASN A 4 -22.00 -3.10 44.85
CA ASN A 4 -20.64 -3.36 44.36
C ASN A 4 -20.57 -3.76 42.88
N PHE A 5 -21.65 -4.31 42.30
CA PHE A 5 -21.66 -4.74 40.90
C PHE A 5 -21.74 -3.54 39.93
N TYR A 6 -22.47 -2.50 40.32
CA TYR A 6 -22.58 -1.25 39.55
C TYR A 6 -21.30 -0.42 39.57
N LEU A 7 -20.56 -0.40 40.68
CA LEU A 7 -19.25 0.25 40.77
C LEU A 7 -18.20 -0.44 39.89
N TYR A 8 -18.23 -1.77 39.82
CA TYR A 8 -17.32 -2.54 38.97
C TYR A 8 -17.60 -2.33 37.47
N LEU A 9 -18.89 -2.34 37.09
CA LEU A 9 -19.31 -2.05 35.71
C LEU A 9 -18.97 -0.62 35.29
N ALA A 10 -19.18 0.37 36.16
CA ALA A 10 -18.82 1.76 35.88
C ALA A 10 -17.30 1.94 35.70
N SER A 11 -16.49 1.26 36.51
CA SER A 11 -15.02 1.28 36.39
C SER A 11 -14.54 0.63 35.08
N CYS A 12 -15.13 -0.50 34.68
CA CYS A 12 -14.82 -1.15 33.40
C CYS A 12 -15.18 -0.28 32.19
N VAL A 13 -16.32 0.42 32.23
CA VAL A 13 -16.74 1.31 31.13
C VAL A 13 -15.84 2.55 31.04
N LEU A 14 -15.41 3.11 32.18
CA LEU A 14 -14.44 4.21 32.21
C LEU A 14 -13.06 3.81 31.65
N LEU A 15 -12.58 2.61 31.98
CA LEU A 15 -11.33 2.08 31.44
C LEU A 15 -11.41 1.84 29.93
N LEU A 16 -12.54 1.34 29.42
CA LEU A 16 -12.77 1.17 27.97
C LEU A 16 -12.85 2.53 27.24
N ALA A 17 -13.49 3.53 27.84
CA ALA A 17 -13.57 4.88 27.28
C ALA A 17 -12.19 5.59 27.26
N LEU A 18 -11.35 5.35 28.28
CA LEU A 18 -9.98 5.87 28.35
C LEU A 18 -9.05 5.19 27.32
N SER A 19 -9.27 3.91 27.01
CA SER A 19 -8.53 3.22 25.93
C SER A 19 -8.93 3.66 24.51
N CYS A 20 -10.10 4.30 24.33
CA CYS A 20 -10.51 4.86 23.03
C CYS A 20 -9.90 6.24 22.72
N GLN A 21 -9.18 6.86 23.66
CA GLN A 21 -8.54 8.17 23.49
C GLN A 21 -7.08 8.08 23.06
N VAL A 22 -6.48 6.88 23.03
CA VAL A 22 -5.10 6.66 22.61
C VAL A 22 -5.07 5.99 21.25
N SER A 23 -4.51 6.70 20.28
CA SER A 23 -4.24 6.29 18.90
C SER A 23 -5.32 6.61 17.84
N MET A 24 -6.04 7.72 17.98
CA MET A 24 -6.29 8.58 16.83
C MET A 24 -5.07 9.50 16.67
N GLY A 25 -4.01 8.99 16.04
CA GLY A 25 -2.88 9.82 15.63
C GLY A 25 -3.32 10.76 14.50
N THR A 26 -4.00 11.86 14.83
CA THR A 26 -4.18 12.97 13.89
C THR A 26 -2.95 13.87 14.01
N PRO A 27 -2.14 14.02 12.95
CA PRO A 27 -0.98 14.89 13.01
C PRO A 27 -1.43 16.33 13.21
N MET A 28 -0.72 17.03 14.10
CA MET A 28 -0.84 18.46 14.32
C MET A 28 -0.69 19.19 12.98
N ARG A 29 -1.65 20.06 12.66
CA ARG A 29 -1.75 20.74 11.36
C ARG A 29 -0.62 21.76 11.21
N THR A 30 0.50 21.35 10.61
CA THR A 30 1.51 22.28 10.09
C THR A 30 0.97 23.01 8.86
N PRO A 31 1.50 24.18 8.48
CA PRO A 31 1.16 24.83 7.21
C PRO A 31 1.34 23.83 6.06
N ARG A 32 0.28 23.58 5.29
CA ARG A 32 0.32 22.61 4.18
C ARG A 32 1.21 23.17 3.07
N SER A 33 2.32 22.49 2.80
CA SER A 33 3.00 22.64 1.51
C SER A 33 2.20 21.92 0.42
N LEU A 34 2.37 22.33 -0.83
CA LEU A 34 1.77 21.67 -1.99
C LEU A 34 2.10 20.16 -2.03
N ASP A 35 3.31 19.79 -1.61
CA ASP A 35 3.75 18.39 -1.54
C ASP A 35 3.04 17.59 -0.43
N SER A 36 2.74 18.22 0.72
CA SER A 36 1.99 17.59 1.81
C SER A 36 0.53 17.30 1.42
N GLU A 37 -0.09 18.20 0.64
CA GLU A 37 -1.44 18.01 0.09
C GLU A 37 -1.46 16.87 -0.94
N LYS A 38 -0.52 16.86 -1.89
CA LYS A 38 -0.37 15.76 -2.85
C LYS A 38 -0.09 14.41 -2.18
N CYS A 39 0.74 14.38 -1.13
CA CYS A 39 0.94 13.17 -0.33
C CYS A 39 -0.36 12.70 0.33
N SER A 40 -1.16 13.62 0.89
CA SER A 40 -2.46 13.28 1.48
C SER A 40 -3.40 12.68 0.44
N GLN A 41 -3.52 13.33 -0.72
CA GLN A 41 -4.38 12.85 -1.81
C GLN A 41 -3.90 11.50 -2.37
N CYS A 42 -2.60 11.31 -2.53
CA CYS A 42 -2.01 10.02 -2.89
C CYS A 42 -2.30 8.94 -1.85
N ALA A 43 -2.26 9.29 -0.55
CA ALA A 43 -2.64 8.36 0.52
C ALA A 43 -4.12 7.95 0.45
N ASP A 44 -5.03 8.88 0.12
CA ASP A 44 -6.46 8.60 -0.07
C ASP A 44 -6.71 7.69 -1.28
N LEU A 45 -6.15 8.05 -2.45
CA LEU A 45 -6.31 7.26 -3.67
C LEU A 45 -5.70 5.86 -3.54
N SER A 46 -4.58 5.73 -2.84
CA SER A 46 -3.99 4.42 -2.58
C SER A 46 -4.87 3.57 -1.67
N ARG A 47 -5.57 4.14 -0.68
CA ARG A 47 -6.57 3.39 0.12
C ARG A 47 -7.71 2.87 -0.74
N GLU A 48 -8.19 3.67 -1.70
CA GLU A 48 -9.21 3.19 -2.64
C GLU A 48 -8.65 2.10 -3.56
N LEU A 49 -7.43 2.26 -4.06
CA LEU A 49 -6.79 1.23 -4.88
C LEU A 49 -6.56 -0.08 -4.11
N VAL A 50 -6.24 -0.04 -2.80
CA VAL A 50 -6.19 -1.25 -1.95
C VAL A 50 -7.51 -2.02 -2.01
N LYS A 51 -8.65 -1.32 -1.96
CA LYS A 51 -9.98 -1.96 -2.07
C LYS A 51 -10.19 -2.52 -3.48
N ASN A 52 -9.80 -1.80 -4.52
CA ASN A 52 -10.00 -2.22 -5.91
C ASN A 52 -9.14 -3.45 -6.26
N VAL A 53 -7.87 -3.48 -5.85
CA VAL A 53 -7.00 -4.65 -6.02
C VAL A 53 -7.53 -5.85 -5.22
N ARG A 54 -8.02 -5.64 -4.00
CA ARG A 54 -8.70 -6.70 -3.23
C ARG A 54 -9.92 -7.26 -3.97
N LYS A 55 -10.79 -6.39 -4.51
CA LYS A 55 -11.93 -6.84 -5.30
C LYS A 55 -11.52 -7.68 -6.51
N LEU A 56 -10.39 -7.36 -7.17
CA LEU A 56 -9.86 -8.22 -8.23
C LEU A 56 -9.40 -9.58 -7.71
N LEU A 57 -8.67 -9.61 -6.59
CA LEU A 57 -8.22 -10.85 -5.95
C LEU A 57 -9.39 -11.75 -5.53
N ASP A 58 -10.51 -11.15 -5.14
CA ASP A 58 -11.75 -11.85 -4.72
C ASP A 58 -12.69 -12.13 -5.91
N ASN A 59 -12.30 -11.83 -7.15
CA ASN A 59 -13.17 -11.98 -8.33
C ASN A 59 -13.20 -13.43 -8.82
N GLU A 60 -14.35 -14.08 -8.67
CA GLU A 60 -14.59 -15.46 -9.13
C GLU A 60 -14.41 -15.65 -10.65
N ASN A 61 -14.70 -14.65 -11.48
CA ASN A 61 -14.44 -14.75 -12.91
C ASN A 61 -12.93 -14.76 -13.20
N LEU A 62 -12.14 -14.04 -12.39
CA LEU A 62 -10.68 -13.98 -12.52
C LEU A 62 -9.98 -15.15 -11.86
N PHE A 63 -10.48 -15.72 -10.77
CA PHE A 63 -9.75 -16.73 -9.98
C PHE A 63 -10.59 -17.93 -9.51
N GLY A 64 -11.85 -18.06 -9.89
CA GLY A 64 -12.67 -19.25 -9.64
C GLY A 64 -12.01 -20.54 -10.13
N GLY A 65 -11.95 -21.55 -9.26
CA GLY A 65 -11.20 -22.80 -9.48
C GLY A 65 -9.69 -22.72 -9.23
N LEU A 66 -9.15 -21.54 -8.93
CA LEU A 66 -7.77 -21.33 -8.49
C LEU A 66 -7.76 -20.83 -7.03
N ASN A 67 -7.08 -21.56 -6.13
CA ASN A 67 -6.89 -21.07 -4.77
C ASN A 67 -5.78 -20.00 -4.73
N CYS A 68 -6.15 -18.74 -4.99
CA CYS A 68 -5.20 -17.62 -4.99
C CYS A 68 -4.59 -17.37 -3.58
N SER A 69 -5.31 -17.73 -2.52
CA SER A 69 -4.86 -17.59 -1.14
C SER A 69 -3.61 -18.43 -0.84
N GLU A 70 -3.50 -19.63 -1.42
CA GLU A 70 -2.35 -20.54 -1.29
C GLU A 70 -1.15 -20.16 -2.15
N GLN A 71 -1.33 -19.31 -3.17
CA GLN A 71 -0.24 -18.89 -4.04
C GLN A 71 0.74 -17.98 -3.30
N ARG A 72 2.03 -18.10 -3.63
CA ARG A 72 3.05 -17.19 -3.08
C ARG A 72 2.84 -15.76 -3.56
N VAL A 73 3.23 -14.81 -2.73
CA VAL A 73 3.24 -13.39 -3.12
C VAL A 73 4.47 -13.16 -4.01
N GLU A 74 4.27 -12.48 -5.14
CA GLU A 74 5.36 -11.99 -5.99
C GLU A 74 5.32 -10.45 -6.00
N VAL A 75 6.31 -9.83 -5.35
CA VAL A 75 6.48 -8.37 -5.36
C VAL A 75 7.55 -7.97 -6.38
N ASN A 76 7.45 -6.75 -6.89
CA ASN A 76 8.54 -6.14 -7.66
C ASN A 76 9.85 -6.18 -6.85
N SER A 77 10.84 -6.92 -7.36
CA SER A 77 12.15 -7.13 -6.75
C SER A 77 13.17 -6.08 -7.17
N LYS A 78 12.85 -5.22 -8.15
CA LYS A 78 13.71 -4.12 -8.60
C LYS A 78 13.77 -2.95 -7.62
N THR A 79 12.90 -2.96 -6.61
CA THR A 79 12.76 -1.88 -5.63
C THR A 79 12.95 -2.41 -4.21
N GLN A 80 13.43 -1.52 -3.34
CA GLN A 80 13.53 -1.76 -1.90
C GLN A 80 12.50 -0.91 -1.16
N THR A 81 11.28 -0.76 -1.70
CA THR A 81 10.25 0.17 -1.21
C THR A 81 9.96 0.02 0.28
N VAL A 82 9.91 -1.20 0.81
CA VAL A 82 9.66 -1.43 2.25
C VAL A 82 10.77 -0.85 3.11
N LEU A 83 12.03 -1.01 2.68
CA LEU A 83 13.20 -0.48 3.40
C LEU A 83 13.34 1.03 3.21
N ALA A 84 13.21 1.52 1.98
CA ALA A 84 13.32 2.94 1.66
C ALA A 84 12.22 3.79 2.33
N CYS A 85 11.03 3.22 2.52
CA CYS A 85 9.90 3.88 3.17
C CYS A 85 9.74 3.50 4.65
N GLU A 86 10.74 2.88 5.26
CA GLU A 86 10.71 2.56 6.69
C GLU A 86 10.72 3.85 7.53
N PRO A 87 9.78 4.05 8.46
CA PRO A 87 9.71 5.26 9.25
C PRO A 87 10.87 5.35 10.26
N ASN A 88 11.26 6.57 10.62
CA ASN A 88 12.25 6.85 11.68
C ASN A 88 11.59 6.63 13.05
N THR A 89 11.41 5.37 13.46
CA THR A 89 10.88 5.05 14.80
C THR A 89 11.90 4.28 15.63
N ASN A 90 11.87 4.50 16.95
CA ASN A 90 12.68 3.78 17.94
C ASN A 90 12.18 2.35 18.17
N THR A 91 11.02 2.00 17.63
CA THR A 91 10.40 0.67 17.73
C THR A 91 10.75 -0.14 16.49
N ARG A 92 11.90 -0.82 16.53
CA ARG A 92 12.37 -1.69 15.44
C ARG A 92 12.25 -3.16 15.85
N CYS A 93 11.98 -4.02 14.88
CA CYS A 93 12.09 -5.45 15.08
C CYS A 93 13.58 -5.85 15.13
N SER A 94 13.92 -6.88 15.91
CA SER A 94 15.31 -7.34 16.04
C SER A 94 15.89 -7.71 14.67
N GLY A 95 17.01 -7.07 14.27
CA GLY A 95 17.73 -7.36 13.01
C GLY A 95 17.69 -6.26 11.93
N GLN A 96 17.00 -5.14 12.15
CA GLN A 96 16.99 -4.02 11.20
C GLN A 96 18.26 -3.16 11.26
N ARG A 97 18.78 -2.76 10.10
CA ARG A 97 19.98 -1.89 9.96
C ARG A 97 19.67 -0.45 10.35
N ASN A 98 20.67 0.30 10.82
CA ASN A 98 20.57 1.74 11.07
C ASN A 98 20.47 2.51 9.75
N THR A 99 19.28 2.60 9.17
CA THR A 99 18.97 3.48 8.04
C THR A 99 18.09 4.63 8.52
N THR A 100 18.40 5.83 8.02
CA THR A 100 17.58 7.04 8.20
C THR A 100 16.59 7.12 7.04
N PHE A 101 15.35 7.49 7.33
CA PHE A 101 14.32 7.68 6.31
C PHE A 101 14.75 8.73 5.28
N SER A 102 14.65 8.37 4.00
CA SER A 102 14.93 9.23 2.86
C SER A 102 13.63 9.41 2.05
N GLU A 103 13.02 10.59 2.14
CA GLU A 103 11.77 10.90 1.43
C GLU A 103 11.94 10.68 -0.08
N SER A 104 13.03 11.19 -0.65
CA SER A 104 13.33 11.08 -2.08
C SER A 104 13.50 9.62 -2.53
N GLU A 105 14.18 8.80 -1.74
CA GLU A 105 14.37 7.38 -2.05
C GLU A 105 13.07 6.59 -1.94
N CYS A 106 12.26 6.86 -0.91
CA CYS A 106 10.93 6.29 -0.77
C CYS A 106 10.05 6.62 -1.99
N LEU A 107 9.93 7.91 -2.34
CA LEU A 107 9.12 8.36 -3.48
C LEU A 107 9.59 7.74 -4.80
N ARG A 108 10.90 7.65 -5.02
CA ARG A 108 11.48 7.00 -6.22
C ARG A 108 11.08 5.53 -6.32
N ASN A 109 11.21 4.77 -5.23
CA ASN A 109 10.85 3.35 -5.22
C ASN A 109 9.34 3.15 -5.41
N ILE A 110 8.51 4.01 -4.83
CA ILE A 110 7.06 4.00 -5.01
C ILE A 110 6.67 4.22 -6.48
N ARG A 111 7.29 5.20 -7.16
CA ARG A 111 7.06 5.42 -8.60
C ARG A 111 7.38 4.18 -9.41
N ILE A 112 8.55 3.57 -9.19
CA ILE A 112 8.98 2.36 -9.93
C ILE A 112 8.01 1.20 -9.70
N ASP A 113 7.53 1.02 -8.46
CA ASP A 113 6.51 0.00 -8.16
C ASP A 113 5.21 0.26 -8.92
N LEU A 114 4.69 1.49 -8.87
CA LEU A 114 3.45 1.82 -9.55
C LEU A 114 3.57 1.67 -11.08
N GLU A 115 4.69 2.08 -11.69
CA GLU A 115 4.97 1.86 -13.11
C GLU A 115 4.99 0.36 -13.46
N HIS A 116 5.64 -0.47 -12.63
CA HIS A 116 5.70 -1.91 -12.83
C HIS A 116 4.32 -2.58 -12.77
N TYR A 117 3.49 -2.23 -11.78
CA TYR A 117 2.17 -2.83 -11.66
C TYR A 117 1.19 -2.29 -12.71
N ALA A 118 1.29 -1.01 -13.11
CA ALA A 118 0.52 -0.49 -14.23
C ALA A 118 0.83 -1.24 -15.53
N ALA A 119 2.11 -1.47 -15.83
CA ALA A 119 2.52 -2.27 -16.99
C ALA A 119 2.00 -3.71 -16.89
N SER A 120 2.06 -4.33 -15.71
CA SER A 120 1.58 -5.70 -15.48
C SER A 120 0.07 -5.83 -15.71
N LEU A 121 -0.73 -4.89 -15.18
CA LEU A 121 -2.18 -4.86 -15.39
C LEU A 121 -2.55 -4.65 -16.86
N GLN A 122 -1.80 -3.81 -17.58
CA GLN A 122 -2.03 -3.56 -19.01
C GLN A 122 -1.60 -4.71 -19.91
N ALA A 123 -0.58 -5.48 -19.50
CA ALA A 123 -0.04 -6.59 -20.27
C ALA A 123 -0.98 -7.81 -20.25
N TYR A 124 -1.67 -8.07 -19.14
CA TYR A 124 -2.57 -9.20 -19.04
C TYR A 124 -3.80 -9.03 -19.96
N LYS A 125 -4.02 -9.98 -20.89
CA LYS A 125 -5.08 -9.89 -21.91
C LYS A 125 -6.27 -10.81 -21.70
N GLN A 126 -6.20 -11.74 -20.75
CA GLN A 126 -7.28 -12.72 -20.55
C GLN A 126 -8.50 -12.15 -19.82
N ALA A 127 -8.40 -10.93 -19.27
CA ALA A 127 -9.51 -10.23 -18.63
C ALA A 127 -9.32 -8.72 -18.69
N ASP A 128 -10.41 -7.98 -18.52
CA ASP A 128 -10.37 -6.52 -18.44
C ASP A 128 -9.93 -6.06 -17.05
N LEU A 129 -8.71 -5.51 -16.99
CA LEU A 129 -8.12 -4.89 -15.81
C LEU A 129 -7.95 -3.36 -15.97
N SER A 130 -8.57 -2.78 -17.00
CA SER A 130 -8.35 -1.39 -17.41
C SER A 130 -8.69 -0.38 -16.33
N SER A 131 -9.77 -0.57 -15.58
CA SER A 131 -10.16 0.32 -14.48
C SER A 131 -9.08 0.38 -13.39
N THR A 132 -8.55 -0.76 -12.94
CA THR A 132 -7.48 -0.78 -11.93
C THR A 132 -6.15 -0.28 -12.49
N ALA A 133 -5.87 -0.53 -13.78
CA ALA A 133 -4.72 0.06 -14.45
C ALA A 133 -4.82 1.59 -14.47
N GLN A 134 -6.00 2.15 -14.77
CA GLN A 134 -6.25 3.59 -14.79
C GLN A 134 -6.12 4.19 -13.39
N ASP A 135 -6.66 3.54 -12.36
CA ASP A 135 -6.49 3.98 -10.97
C ASP A 135 -4.99 4.03 -10.58
N THR A 136 -4.22 3.04 -11.01
CA THR A 136 -2.77 2.98 -10.79
C THR A 136 -2.05 4.12 -11.51
N GLN A 137 -2.44 4.43 -12.74
CA GLN A 137 -1.90 5.58 -13.50
C GLN A 137 -2.29 6.92 -12.87
N ASN A 138 -3.50 7.04 -12.34
CA ASN A 138 -3.94 8.24 -11.61
C ASN A 138 -3.08 8.47 -10.36
N LEU A 139 -2.74 7.41 -9.64
CA LEU A 139 -1.78 7.46 -8.53
C LEU A 139 -0.40 7.93 -9.00
N LEU A 140 0.16 7.40 -10.09
CA LEU A 140 1.45 7.86 -10.65
C LEU A 140 1.50 9.37 -10.93
N ASN A 141 0.37 9.94 -11.36
CA ASN A 141 0.26 11.34 -11.72
C ASN A 141 0.10 12.26 -10.49
N ILE A 142 -0.57 11.77 -9.44
CA ILE A 142 -0.89 12.57 -8.25
C ILE A 142 0.19 12.46 -7.18
N CYS A 143 0.75 11.26 -6.99
CA CYS A 143 1.77 11.03 -5.97
C CYS A 143 3.03 11.86 -6.26
N PRO A 144 3.59 12.54 -5.24
CA PRO A 144 4.83 13.29 -5.40
C PRO A 144 5.96 12.42 -5.93
N SER A 145 6.83 13.05 -6.71
CA SER A 145 8.00 12.40 -7.29
C SER A 145 9.16 13.35 -7.35
N THR A 146 10.35 12.82 -7.15
CA THR A 146 11.59 13.49 -7.54
C THR A 146 11.68 13.58 -9.05
N GLN A 147 12.41 14.56 -9.59
CA GLN A 147 12.79 14.59 -11.01
C GLN A 147 13.49 13.26 -11.35
N TRP A 148 12.80 12.43 -12.12
CA TRP A 148 13.25 11.11 -12.53
C TRP A 148 12.82 10.87 -13.97
N VAL A 149 13.74 10.37 -14.78
CA VAL A 149 13.44 9.94 -16.14
C VAL A 149 12.79 8.56 -16.04
N SER A 150 11.49 8.48 -16.35
CA SER A 150 10.76 7.22 -16.32
C SER A 150 11.50 6.16 -17.12
N SER A 151 11.78 5.03 -16.48
CA SER A 151 12.35 3.86 -17.15
C SER A 151 11.16 3.01 -17.58
N SER A 152 10.99 2.81 -18.88
CA SER A 152 9.90 1.99 -19.42
C SER A 152 9.88 0.63 -18.73
N GLN A 153 8.90 0.44 -17.83
CA GLN A 153 8.74 -0.82 -17.13
C GLN A 153 8.06 -1.81 -18.07
N VAL A 154 8.73 -2.93 -18.30
CA VAL A 154 8.16 -4.06 -19.04
C VAL A 154 7.55 -5.03 -18.02
N ALA A 155 6.32 -5.47 -18.30
CA ALA A 155 5.64 -6.49 -17.53
C ALA A 155 6.40 -7.83 -17.56
N ASP A 156 6.21 -8.67 -16.55
CA ASP A 156 6.78 -10.02 -16.57
C ASP A 156 6.20 -10.80 -17.79
N PRO A 157 7.05 -11.38 -18.66
CA PRO A 157 6.58 -12.18 -19.80
C PRO A 157 5.62 -13.30 -19.42
N LYS A 158 5.65 -13.81 -18.18
CA LYS A 158 4.70 -14.84 -17.71
C LYS A 158 3.25 -14.36 -17.66
N LEU A 159 3.00 -13.05 -17.74
CA LEU A 159 1.64 -12.50 -17.88
C LEU A 159 1.09 -12.61 -19.30
N THR A 160 1.94 -12.87 -20.29
CA THR A 160 1.59 -12.89 -21.72
C THR A 160 2.05 -14.14 -22.46
N SER A 161 2.89 -14.97 -21.84
CA SER A 161 3.43 -16.20 -22.40
C SER A 161 3.15 -17.38 -21.46
N GLY A 162 2.96 -18.57 -22.05
CA GLY A 162 2.48 -19.76 -21.34
C GLY A 162 0.99 -20.01 -21.58
N ASP A 163 0.45 -21.08 -21.00
CA ASP A 163 -0.98 -21.38 -21.09
C ASP A 163 -1.82 -20.44 -20.21
N PRO A 164 -3.13 -20.30 -20.48
CA PRO A 164 -3.98 -19.37 -19.76
C PRO A 164 -4.08 -19.63 -18.25
N VAL A 165 -3.95 -20.88 -17.80
CA VAL A 165 -4.02 -21.22 -16.38
C VAL A 165 -2.76 -20.73 -15.68
N ASP A 166 -1.59 -20.98 -16.24
CA ASP A 166 -0.31 -20.48 -15.70
C ASP A 166 -0.27 -18.94 -15.67
N GLN A 167 -0.76 -18.27 -16.71
CA GLN A 167 -0.88 -16.80 -16.75
C GLN A 167 -1.77 -16.28 -15.62
N ARG A 168 -2.91 -16.94 -15.38
CA ARG A 168 -3.87 -16.60 -14.33
C ARG A 168 -3.31 -16.84 -12.93
N VAL A 169 -2.58 -17.95 -12.73
CA VAL A 169 -1.84 -18.23 -11.49
C VAL A 169 -0.82 -17.13 -11.23
N HIS A 170 -0.03 -16.77 -12.23
CA HIS A 170 0.98 -15.73 -12.08
C HIS A 170 0.36 -14.35 -11.83
N LEU A 171 -0.73 -13.98 -12.52
CA LEU A 171 -1.47 -12.76 -12.24
C LEU A 171 -1.92 -12.69 -10.78
N CYS A 172 -2.46 -13.79 -10.22
CA CYS A 172 -2.83 -13.85 -8.81
C CYS A 172 -1.63 -13.49 -7.90
N LYS A 173 -0.45 -14.07 -8.14
CA LYS A 173 0.76 -13.79 -7.35
C LYS A 173 1.18 -12.32 -7.41
N VAL A 174 1.14 -11.75 -8.62
CA VAL A 174 1.45 -10.34 -8.89
C VAL A 174 0.44 -9.42 -8.20
N LEU A 175 -0.87 -9.68 -8.29
CA LEU A 175 -1.90 -8.88 -7.64
C LEU A 175 -1.80 -8.95 -6.11
N LYS A 176 -1.41 -10.09 -5.54
CA LYS A 176 -1.13 -10.20 -4.10
C LYS A 176 0.05 -9.32 -3.70
N GLY A 177 1.12 -9.33 -4.49
CA GLY A 177 2.25 -8.43 -4.29
C GLY A 177 1.86 -6.97 -4.42
N PHE A 178 1.04 -6.66 -5.42
CA PHE A 178 0.55 -5.31 -5.66
C PHE A 178 -0.27 -4.81 -4.48
N HIS A 179 -1.21 -5.61 -3.98
CA HIS A 179 -2.03 -5.29 -2.82
C HIS A 179 -1.18 -4.87 -1.61
N LEU A 180 -0.12 -5.62 -1.32
CA LEU A 180 0.82 -5.30 -0.23
C LEU A 180 1.62 -4.02 -0.49
N ARG A 181 2.04 -3.79 -1.75
CA ARG A 181 2.76 -2.57 -2.14
C ARG A 181 1.87 -1.34 -2.02
N VAL A 182 0.61 -1.40 -2.46
CA VAL A 182 -0.32 -0.25 -2.34
C VAL A 182 -0.62 0.07 -0.87
N ILE A 183 -0.76 -0.94 0.00
CA ILE A 183 -0.86 -0.71 1.45
C ILE A 183 0.38 0.02 1.97
N THR A 184 1.57 -0.41 1.55
CA THR A 184 2.84 0.21 1.95
C THR A 184 2.91 1.67 1.47
N ILE A 185 2.53 1.93 0.22
CA ILE A 185 2.45 3.26 -0.38
C ILE A 185 1.50 4.16 0.42
N SER A 186 0.30 3.68 0.72
CA SER A 186 -0.69 4.46 1.47
C SER A 186 -0.17 4.89 2.85
N ARG A 187 0.50 3.97 3.56
CA ARG A 187 1.13 4.26 4.86
C ARG A 187 2.28 5.26 4.73
N ALA A 188 3.17 5.05 3.77
CA ALA A 188 4.30 5.95 3.53
C ALA A 188 3.85 7.37 3.20
N MET A 189 2.83 7.51 2.36
CA MET A 189 2.27 8.81 1.96
C MET A 189 1.58 9.51 3.14
N GLY A 190 0.87 8.75 3.98
CA GLY A 190 0.33 9.28 5.23
C GLY A 190 1.43 9.80 6.16
N TYR A 191 2.50 9.03 6.33
CA TYR A 191 3.67 9.40 7.16
C TYR A 191 4.41 10.63 6.63
N ILE A 192 4.60 10.74 5.30
CA ILE A 192 5.20 11.92 4.67
C ILE A 192 4.29 13.14 4.84
N SER A 193 2.98 12.98 4.58
CA SER A 193 1.99 14.06 4.71
C SER A 193 1.91 14.60 6.14
N ALA A 194 2.04 13.72 7.14
CA ALA A 194 2.08 14.06 8.56
C ALA A 194 3.34 14.86 8.97
N GLY A 195 4.40 14.83 8.17
CA GLY A 195 5.68 15.49 8.48
C GLY A 195 6.48 14.82 9.60
N ASP A 196 6.10 13.61 10.04
CA ASP A 196 6.72 12.93 11.18
C ASP A 196 8.20 12.58 10.96
N HIS A 197 8.62 12.44 9.70
CA HIS A 197 10.01 12.22 9.32
C HIS A 197 10.94 13.43 9.51
N ARG A 198 10.40 14.61 9.80
CA ARG A 198 11.15 15.86 10.00
C ARG A 198 11.36 16.19 11.48
N LYS A 199 10.82 15.37 12.38
CA LYS A 199 10.93 15.49 13.84
C LYS A 199 12.18 14.77 14.32
#